data_AF-A0A7J5B7F0-F1
#
_entry.id   AF-A0A7J5B7F0-F1
#
_cell.length_a   1.000
_cell.length_b   1.000
_cell.length_c   1.000
_cell.angle_alpha   90.00
_cell.angle_beta   90.00
_cell.angle_gamma   90.00
#
_symmetry.space_group_name_H-M   'P 1'
#
loop_
_entity.id
_entity.type
_entity.pdbx_description
1 polymer ?
#
loop_
_entity_poly.entity_id
_entity_poly.type
_entity_poly.pdbx_seq_one_letter_code
_entity_poly.pdbx_strand_id
1 'polypeptide(L)'
;MAIDRTKAEVAIREFLSAVGVDADDPRLVRTPARVALAAEELLGGEGVDPVPMLREGRISVGGDASASSKIVHATDETRRDTAGKSPELAHNAAEDAQFRPQHPAEQEIGAQPADGNLVLLRNIRFRAMCEHHLLPFDGWVHLAYLPGDSIIGFGRLYDLVDTCSSKLILQERLGEDLVDALMAGLDAQGALAVIEARQGCVADRGPRQADSDSITLAARGSLTDPQTRADALRLIALGGSTRDSSSED
;
A
#
# COMPACT_ATOMS: atom_id res chain seq x y z
N MET A 1 -6.34 16.44 -13.31
CA MET A 1 -6.04 17.70 -14.06
C MET A 1 -4.58 17.64 -14.51
N ALA A 2 -4.19 18.17 -15.67
CA ALA A 2 -2.78 18.18 -16.05
C ALA A 2 -2.00 19.26 -15.28
N ILE A 3 -0.81 18.93 -14.77
CA ILE A 3 0.07 19.88 -14.09
C ILE A 3 0.58 20.92 -15.10
N ASP A 4 0.53 22.21 -14.75
CA ASP A 4 1.15 23.28 -15.54
C ASP A 4 2.68 23.24 -15.36
N ARG A 5 3.36 22.51 -16.25
CA ARG A 5 4.82 22.34 -16.24
C ARG A 5 5.56 23.67 -16.27
N THR A 6 5.12 24.60 -17.11
CA THR A 6 5.80 25.89 -17.27
C THR A 6 5.76 26.68 -15.97
N LYS A 7 4.59 26.74 -15.33
CA LYS A 7 4.43 27.39 -14.04
C LYS A 7 5.21 26.69 -12.93
N ALA A 8 5.24 25.36 -12.93
CA ALA A 8 6.03 24.58 -11.98
C ALA A 8 7.54 24.85 -12.13
N GLU A 9 8.06 24.89 -13.36
CA GLU A 9 9.48 25.21 -13.61
C GLU A 9 9.87 26.60 -13.12
N VAL A 10 9.03 27.61 -13.38
CA VAL A 10 9.25 28.97 -12.87
C VAL A 10 9.28 28.97 -11.35
N ALA A 11 8.30 28.33 -10.70
CA ALA A 11 8.23 28.26 -9.24
C ALA A 11 9.46 27.57 -8.62
N ILE A 12 9.98 26.51 -9.25
CA ILE A 12 11.19 25.83 -8.75
C ILE A 12 12.44 26.68 -8.96
N ARG A 13 12.56 27.45 -10.05
CA ARG A 13 13.65 28.43 -10.21
C ARG A 13 13.61 29.49 -9.11
N GLU A 14 12.43 30.06 -8.86
CA GLU A 14 12.23 31.05 -7.80
C GLU A 14 12.57 30.48 -6.42
N PHE A 15 12.15 29.23 -6.15
CA PHE A 15 12.49 28.53 -4.92
C PHE A 15 14.00 28.34 -4.74
N LEU A 16 14.72 27.90 -5.78
CA LEU A 16 16.18 27.76 -5.73
C LEU A 16 16.85 29.10 -5.42
N SER A 17 16.45 30.17 -6.12
CA SER A 17 16.98 31.52 -5.86
C SER A 17 16.66 31.99 -4.43
N ALA A 18 15.47 31.71 -3.93
CA ALA A 18 15.07 32.08 -2.57
C ALA A 18 15.90 31.40 -1.48
N VAL A 19 16.40 30.17 -1.72
CA VAL A 19 17.30 29.47 -0.80
C VAL A 19 18.78 29.77 -1.04
N GLY A 20 19.10 30.78 -1.87
CA GLY A 20 20.47 31.22 -2.16
C GLY A 20 21.21 30.30 -3.14
N VAL A 21 20.50 29.47 -3.89
CA VAL A 21 21.05 28.58 -4.90
C VAL A 21 20.90 29.21 -6.28
N ASP A 22 22.01 29.27 -7.03
CA ASP A 22 22.00 29.75 -8.41
C ASP A 22 21.28 28.74 -9.32
N ALA A 23 20.13 29.16 -9.86
CA ALA A 23 19.33 28.33 -10.76
C ALA A 23 19.98 28.12 -12.14
N ASP A 24 20.99 28.92 -12.48
CA ASP A 24 21.75 28.82 -13.73
C ASP A 24 23.09 28.08 -13.56
N ASP A 25 23.39 27.56 -12.35
CA ASP A 25 24.50 26.62 -12.13
C ASP A 25 24.36 25.45 -13.14
N PRO A 26 25.40 25.13 -13.94
CA PRO A 26 25.34 24.03 -14.91
C PRO A 26 24.90 22.68 -14.34
N ARG A 27 25.09 22.43 -13.03
CA ARG A 27 24.63 21.23 -12.32
C ARG A 27 23.13 21.22 -12.06
N LEU A 28 22.50 22.39 -11.95
CA LEU A 28 21.12 22.60 -11.51
C LEU A 28 20.21 23.21 -12.58
N VAL A 29 20.75 23.69 -13.71
CA VAL A 29 19.97 24.34 -14.78
C VAL A 29 18.79 23.51 -15.31
N ARG A 30 18.87 22.16 -15.21
CA ARG A 30 17.80 21.22 -15.57
C ARG A 30 16.93 20.76 -14.39
N THR A 31 17.22 21.18 -13.16
CA THR A 31 16.48 20.79 -11.97
C THR A 31 15.02 21.24 -12.01
N PRO A 32 14.67 22.48 -12.40
CA PRO A 32 13.27 22.91 -12.51
C PRO A 32 12.43 21.99 -13.39
N ALA A 33 12.91 21.69 -14.61
CA ALA A 33 12.22 20.80 -15.54
C ALA A 33 12.08 19.37 -15.00
N ARG A 34 13.13 18.85 -14.32
CA ARG A 34 13.07 17.52 -13.68
C ARG A 34 12.05 17.46 -12.56
N VAL A 35 11.96 18.51 -11.73
CA VAL A 35 10.98 18.58 -10.64
C VAL A 35 9.56 18.72 -11.19
N ALA A 36 9.36 19.55 -12.22
CA ALA A 36 8.06 19.68 -12.89
C ALA A 36 7.59 18.36 -13.50
N LEU A 37 8.49 17.60 -14.13
CA LEU A 37 8.19 16.25 -14.64
C LEU A 37 7.85 15.27 -13.52
N ALA A 38 8.64 15.25 -12.44
CA ALA A 38 8.38 14.38 -11.30
C ALA A 38 7.02 14.69 -10.64
N ALA A 39 6.60 15.96 -10.60
CA ALA A 39 5.30 16.35 -10.07
C ALA A 39 4.13 15.70 -10.83
N GLU A 40 4.25 15.44 -12.13
CA GLU A 40 3.19 14.73 -12.87
C GLU A 40 3.02 13.29 -12.43
N GLU A 41 4.13 12.62 -12.10
CA GLU A 41 4.13 11.25 -11.62
C GLU A 41 3.67 11.16 -10.17
N LEU A 42 4.05 12.15 -9.34
CA LEU A 42 3.74 12.16 -7.91
C LEU A 42 2.35 12.72 -7.59
N LEU A 43 1.80 13.56 -8.46
CA LEU A 43 0.53 14.29 -8.26
C LEU A 43 -0.49 14.02 -9.38
N GLY A 44 -0.27 12.98 -10.21
CA GLY A 44 -1.14 12.67 -11.35
C GLY A 44 -2.59 12.33 -10.95
N GLY A 45 -2.82 11.91 -9.71
CA GLY A 45 -4.13 11.65 -9.15
C GLY A 45 -4.91 12.91 -8.76
N GLU A 46 -4.30 14.10 -8.78
CA GLU A 46 -4.93 15.32 -8.27
C GLU A 46 -6.20 15.66 -9.08
N GLY A 47 -7.32 15.74 -8.35
CA GLY A 47 -8.66 15.93 -8.93
C GLY A 47 -9.18 14.77 -9.78
N VAL A 48 -8.58 13.57 -9.69
CA VAL A 48 -9.07 12.35 -10.35
C VAL A 48 -10.02 11.61 -9.41
N ASP A 49 -11.22 11.31 -9.92
CA ASP A 49 -12.19 10.42 -9.27
C ASP A 49 -11.90 8.95 -9.66
N PRO A 50 -11.58 8.06 -8.69
CA PRO A 50 -11.30 6.66 -8.97
C PRO A 50 -12.56 5.80 -9.19
N VAL A 51 -13.76 6.27 -8.86
CA VAL A 51 -14.99 5.46 -8.90
C VAL A 51 -15.33 4.92 -10.30
N PRO A 52 -15.22 5.69 -11.40
CA PRO A 52 -15.54 5.20 -12.74
C PRO A 52 -14.73 3.96 -13.14
N MET A 53 -13.41 3.94 -12.90
CA MET A 53 -12.58 2.77 -13.26
C MET A 53 -12.92 1.51 -12.46
N LEU A 54 -13.43 1.68 -11.23
CA LEU A 54 -13.91 0.56 -10.41
C LEU A 54 -15.21 0.00 -10.99
N ARG A 55 -16.14 0.87 -11.38
CA ARG A 55 -17.41 0.48 -12.01
C ARG A 55 -17.20 -0.24 -13.33
N GLU A 56 -16.32 0.27 -14.17
CA GLU A 56 -15.95 -0.35 -15.45
C GLU A 56 -15.30 -1.73 -15.28
N GLY A 57 -14.58 -1.95 -14.16
CA GLY A 57 -13.87 -3.18 -13.86
C GLY A 57 -14.69 -4.26 -13.15
N ARG A 58 -15.97 -4.01 -12.84
CA ARG A 58 -16.81 -4.95 -12.08
C ARG A 58 -16.99 -6.29 -12.80
N ILE A 59 -16.90 -7.37 -12.04
CA ILE A 59 -17.15 -8.75 -12.46
C ILE A 59 -18.27 -9.30 -11.59
N SER A 60 -19.39 -9.69 -12.18
CA SER A 60 -20.54 -10.22 -11.46
C SER A 60 -20.24 -11.59 -10.81
N VAL A 61 -20.71 -11.78 -9.59
CA VAL A 61 -20.47 -13.00 -8.78
C VAL A 61 -21.61 -14.03 -8.93
N GLY A 62 -22.53 -13.85 -9.88
CA GLY A 62 -23.78 -14.63 -9.96
C GLY A 62 -24.39 -14.88 -11.34
N GLY A 63 -23.59 -15.19 -12.38
CA GLY A 63 -24.09 -15.61 -13.69
C GLY A 63 -23.13 -16.59 -14.39
N ASP A 64 -23.65 -17.74 -14.84
CA ASP A 64 -23.01 -18.88 -15.50
C ASP A 64 -21.47 -18.87 -15.61
N ALA A 65 -20.86 -19.85 -14.94
CA ALA A 65 -19.43 -20.21 -14.98
C ALA A 65 -18.93 -20.69 -16.37
N SER A 66 -19.44 -20.13 -17.47
CA SER A 66 -19.08 -20.48 -18.86
C SER A 66 -18.26 -19.41 -19.59
N ALA A 67 -18.05 -18.23 -18.98
CA ALA A 67 -17.30 -17.14 -19.61
C ALA A 67 -15.93 -16.87 -18.94
N SER A 68 -15.23 -17.91 -18.51
CA SER A 68 -13.87 -17.78 -17.97
C SER A 68 -12.93 -18.82 -18.60
N SER A 69 -12.72 -18.73 -19.91
CA SER A 69 -11.57 -19.39 -20.52
C SER A 69 -11.04 -18.55 -21.67
N LYS A 70 -10.07 -17.69 -21.36
CA LYS A 70 -8.94 -17.27 -22.21
C LYS A 70 -8.07 -16.26 -21.45
N ILE A 71 -7.36 -16.74 -20.45
CA ILE A 71 -6.03 -16.18 -20.12
C ILE A 71 -5.08 -17.36 -20.19
N VAL A 72 -4.34 -17.44 -21.29
CA VAL A 72 -3.32 -18.46 -21.54
C VAL A 72 -2.07 -18.02 -20.79
N HIS A 73 -1.69 -18.75 -19.74
CA HIS A 73 -0.34 -18.67 -19.19
C HIS A 73 0.59 -19.49 -20.10
N ALA A 74 1.49 -18.80 -20.79
CA ALA A 74 2.69 -19.42 -21.33
C ALA A 74 3.76 -19.41 -20.22
N THR A 75 3.96 -20.54 -19.56
CA THR A 75 5.16 -20.80 -18.73
C THR A 75 6.16 -21.53 -19.61
N ASP A 76 7.34 -20.94 -19.81
CA ASP A 76 8.49 -21.65 -20.36
C ASP A 76 9.41 -22.04 -19.19
N GLU A 77 9.36 -23.32 -18.84
CA GLU A 77 10.34 -23.99 -17.99
C GLU A 77 11.51 -24.44 -18.87
N THR A 78 12.71 -23.95 -18.61
CA THR A 78 13.94 -24.73 -18.89
C THR A 78 15.14 -24.19 -18.11
N ARG A 79 15.52 -24.89 -17.03
CA ARG A 79 16.90 -25.42 -16.92
C ARG A 79 17.06 -26.46 -15.81
N ARG A 80 17.58 -27.61 -16.22
CA ARG A 80 17.98 -28.78 -15.42
C ARG A 80 19.32 -28.58 -14.73
N ASP A 81 19.41 -29.24 -13.56
CA ASP A 81 20.50 -30.04 -12.98
C ASP A 81 21.96 -29.61 -13.13
N THR A 82 22.68 -29.57 -12.00
CA THR A 82 23.72 -30.58 -11.69
C THR A 82 24.03 -30.64 -10.19
N ALA A 83 24.28 -31.86 -9.72
CA ALA A 83 24.52 -32.28 -8.34
C ALA A 83 25.94 -31.97 -7.80
N GLY A 84 26.07 -31.94 -6.47
CA GLY A 84 27.34 -32.04 -5.74
C GLY A 84 27.12 -32.42 -4.27
N LYS A 85 27.81 -33.46 -3.78
CA LYS A 85 27.60 -34.20 -2.53
C LYS A 85 28.40 -33.65 -1.32
N SER A 86 27.73 -33.64 -0.15
CA SER A 86 28.18 -34.03 1.23
C SER A 86 29.34 -33.25 1.92
N PRO A 87 29.56 -33.35 3.27
CA PRO A 87 28.84 -34.14 4.31
C PRO A 87 28.46 -33.38 5.61
N GLU A 88 27.72 -34.11 6.46
CA GLU A 88 27.35 -33.84 7.86
C GLU A 88 28.53 -33.54 8.79
N LEU A 89 28.30 -32.66 9.77
CA LEU A 89 29.04 -32.61 11.03
C LEU A 89 28.04 -32.50 12.19
N ALA A 90 28.03 -33.55 13.01
CA ALA A 90 27.31 -33.63 14.27
C ALA A 90 28.00 -32.78 15.35
N HIS A 91 27.21 -32.09 16.17
CA HIS A 91 27.58 -31.77 17.56
C HIS A 91 26.33 -31.77 18.44
N ASN A 92 26.37 -32.63 19.46
CA ASN A 92 25.47 -32.68 20.60
C ASN A 92 26.16 -32.03 21.80
N ALA A 93 25.47 -31.15 22.50
CA ALA A 93 25.46 -30.95 23.96
C ALA A 93 24.63 -29.67 24.21
N ALA A 94 23.36 -29.75 24.62
CA ALA A 94 22.96 -29.93 26.02
C ALA A 94 23.63 -28.92 26.95
N GLU A 95 22.90 -27.84 27.27
CA GLU A 95 22.74 -27.19 28.58
C GLU A 95 22.45 -25.70 28.41
N ASP A 96 21.16 -25.34 28.43
CA ASP A 96 20.66 -24.14 29.10
C ASP A 96 19.12 -24.21 29.15
N ALA A 97 18.64 -25.08 30.04
CA ALA A 97 17.27 -25.06 30.49
C ALA A 97 17.17 -24.11 31.67
N GLN A 98 16.58 -22.92 31.48
CA GLN A 98 15.77 -22.18 32.48
C GLN A 98 15.38 -20.76 32.02
N PHE A 99 14.49 -20.66 31.02
CA PHE A 99 13.45 -19.62 30.96
C PHE A 99 12.43 -19.99 29.88
N ARG A 100 11.36 -20.70 30.26
CA ARG A 100 10.26 -21.03 29.35
C ARG A 100 9.15 -20.01 29.62
N PRO A 101 8.95 -18.96 28.80
CA PRO A 101 7.79 -18.10 28.97
C PRO A 101 6.56 -18.96 28.77
N GLN A 102 5.72 -19.03 29.81
CA GLN A 102 4.45 -19.73 29.76
C GLN A 102 3.57 -18.96 28.76
N HIS A 103 3.34 -19.56 27.58
CA HIS A 103 2.29 -19.11 26.68
C HIS A 103 0.96 -19.17 27.46
N PRO A 104 0.25 -18.04 27.67
CA PRO A 104 -1.10 -18.13 28.19
C PRO A 104 -1.95 -18.90 27.17
N ALA A 105 -2.74 -19.82 27.71
CA ALA A 105 -3.58 -20.75 26.97
C ALA A 105 -4.33 -20.05 25.82
N GLU A 106 -4.34 -20.70 24.66
CA GLU A 106 -5.15 -20.37 23.49
C GLU A 106 -6.61 -20.30 23.92
N GLN A 107 -7.08 -19.12 24.30
CA GLN A 107 -8.51 -18.84 24.36
C GLN A 107 -8.98 -18.81 22.92
N GLU A 108 -9.71 -19.84 22.52
CA GLU A 108 -10.51 -19.86 21.31
C GLU A 108 -11.43 -18.64 21.32
N ILE A 109 -10.99 -17.57 20.66
CA ILE A 109 -11.85 -16.43 20.36
C ILE A 109 -12.77 -16.92 19.24
N GLY A 110 -13.93 -17.45 19.62
CA GLY A 110 -15.02 -17.78 18.71
C GLY A 110 -15.52 -16.52 18.01
N ALA A 111 -14.83 -16.09 16.96
CA ALA A 111 -15.37 -15.25 15.91
C ALA A 111 -15.74 -16.19 14.78
N GLN A 112 -17.04 -16.42 14.57
CA GLN A 112 -17.46 -16.95 13.28
C GLN A 112 -17.20 -15.86 12.25
N PRO A 113 -16.45 -16.15 11.17
CA PRO A 113 -16.19 -15.17 10.13
C PRO A 113 -17.52 -14.72 9.53
N ALA A 114 -17.71 -13.41 9.40
CA ALA A 114 -18.82 -12.83 8.67
C ALA A 114 -18.87 -13.42 7.26
N ASP A 115 -19.83 -14.32 7.01
CA ASP A 115 -20.21 -14.92 5.74
C ASP A 115 -19.10 -15.03 4.67
N GLY A 116 -17.97 -15.67 5.02
CA GLY A 116 -17.01 -16.35 4.12
C GLY A 116 -16.41 -15.63 2.88
N ASN A 117 -16.78 -14.38 2.56
CA ASN A 117 -16.57 -13.78 1.24
C ASN A 117 -15.65 -12.55 1.25
N LEU A 118 -14.91 -12.32 2.34
CA LEU A 118 -13.97 -11.19 2.45
C LEU A 118 -12.89 -11.28 1.38
N VAL A 119 -12.73 -10.21 0.60
CA VAL A 119 -11.58 -10.02 -0.30
C VAL A 119 -10.58 -9.13 0.40
N LEU A 120 -9.34 -9.61 0.56
CA LEU A 120 -8.25 -8.89 1.23
C LEU A 120 -7.01 -8.85 0.33
N LEU A 121 -6.47 -7.65 0.14
CA LEU A 121 -5.15 -7.40 -0.41
C LEU A 121 -4.33 -6.71 0.66
N ARG A 122 -3.11 -7.18 0.87
CA ARG A 122 -2.21 -6.66 1.89
C ARG A 122 -0.83 -6.43 1.31
N ASN A 123 -0.05 -5.58 1.96
CA ASN A 123 1.28 -5.15 1.51
C ASN A 123 1.25 -4.49 0.12
N ILE A 124 0.24 -3.65 -0.15
CA ILE A 124 0.25 -2.81 -1.35
C ILE A 124 1.20 -1.65 -1.09
N ARG A 125 2.33 -1.63 -1.79
CA ARG A 125 3.29 -0.51 -1.67
C ARG A 125 2.66 0.75 -2.22
N PHE A 126 2.78 1.84 -1.48
CA PHE A 126 2.35 3.16 -1.95
C PHE A 126 3.37 4.22 -1.59
N ARG A 127 3.25 5.37 -2.26
CA ARG A 127 3.95 6.61 -1.95
C ARG A 127 2.94 7.75 -2.09
N ALA A 128 3.10 8.80 -1.31
CA ALA A 128 2.28 10.00 -1.38
C ALA A 128 3.09 11.22 -0.95
N MET A 129 2.55 12.42 -1.13
CA MET A 129 3.18 13.65 -0.63
C MET A 129 2.28 14.32 0.41
N CYS A 130 2.85 14.64 1.57
CA CYS A 130 2.11 15.30 2.65
C CYS A 130 1.72 16.73 2.23
N GLU A 131 0.43 17.05 2.28
CA GLU A 131 -0.08 18.37 1.88
C GLU A 131 0.48 19.55 2.71
N HIS A 132 0.98 19.30 3.93
CA HIS A 132 1.50 20.36 4.81
C HIS A 132 2.94 20.77 4.52
N HIS A 133 3.77 19.85 4.02
CA HIS A 133 5.21 20.06 3.92
C HIS A 133 5.78 19.70 2.55
N LEU A 134 4.96 19.14 1.66
CA LEU A 134 5.37 18.64 0.35
C LEU A 134 6.54 17.65 0.44
N LEU A 135 6.60 16.90 1.55
CA LEU A 135 7.57 15.83 1.76
C LEU A 135 6.89 14.48 1.53
N PRO A 136 7.61 13.52 0.94
CA PRO A 136 7.06 12.20 0.69
C PRO A 136 6.77 11.47 2.00
N PHE A 137 5.74 10.65 1.98
CA PHE A 137 5.52 9.59 2.95
C PHE A 137 5.09 8.34 2.21
N ASP A 138 5.47 7.20 2.73
CA ASP A 138 5.33 5.95 2.01
C ASP A 138 5.24 4.79 2.99
N GLY A 139 4.63 3.71 2.52
CA GLY A 139 4.58 2.47 3.27
C GLY A 139 3.67 1.46 2.59
N TRP A 140 2.78 0.86 3.37
CA TRP A 140 1.89 -0.21 2.96
C TRP A 140 0.43 0.18 3.16
N VAL A 141 -0.39 -0.14 2.17
CA VAL A 141 -1.85 -0.18 2.29
C VAL A 141 -2.29 -1.64 2.33
N HIS A 142 -3.22 -1.93 3.23
CA HIS A 142 -3.98 -3.17 3.25
C HIS A 142 -5.45 -2.83 3.03
N LEU A 143 -6.05 -3.39 1.98
CA LEU A 143 -7.44 -3.16 1.61
C LEU A 143 -8.24 -4.44 1.81
N ALA A 144 -9.35 -4.34 2.54
CA ALA A 144 -10.33 -5.40 2.62
C ALA A 144 -11.71 -4.88 2.20
N TYR A 145 -12.50 -5.68 1.51
CA TYR A 145 -13.90 -5.38 1.28
C TYR A 145 -14.76 -6.65 1.26
N LEU A 146 -16.03 -6.48 1.63
CA LEU A 146 -17.07 -7.48 1.50
C LEU A 146 -17.85 -7.20 0.21
N PRO A 147 -17.75 -8.06 -0.81
CA PRO A 147 -18.43 -7.86 -2.08
C PRO A 147 -19.96 -7.83 -1.92
N GLY A 148 -20.63 -7.01 -2.73
CA GLY A 148 -22.05 -7.18 -3.04
C GLY A 148 -22.21 -8.24 -4.15
N ASP A 149 -22.87 -7.86 -5.24
CA ASP A 149 -23.07 -8.72 -6.41
C ASP A 149 -21.86 -8.76 -7.36
N SER A 150 -20.82 -7.97 -7.08
CA SER A 150 -19.64 -7.86 -7.95
C SER A 150 -18.31 -7.83 -7.18
N ILE A 151 -17.29 -8.43 -7.78
CA ILE A 151 -15.87 -8.27 -7.43
C ILE A 151 -15.16 -7.43 -8.48
N ILE A 152 -13.87 -7.18 -8.26
CA ILE A 152 -12.99 -6.52 -9.23
C ILE A 152 -11.66 -7.25 -9.35
N GLY A 153 -11.03 -7.15 -10.52
CA GLY A 153 -9.68 -7.65 -10.74
C GLY A 153 -8.65 -6.91 -9.87
N PHE A 154 -7.67 -7.64 -9.34
CA PHE A 154 -6.68 -7.10 -8.41
C PHE A 154 -5.87 -5.92 -8.97
N GLY A 155 -5.60 -5.89 -10.28
CA GLY A 155 -4.94 -4.76 -10.94
C GLY A 155 -5.63 -3.42 -10.70
N ARG A 156 -6.97 -3.39 -10.72
CA ARG A 156 -7.74 -2.15 -10.47
C ARG A 156 -7.68 -1.68 -9.02
N LEU A 157 -7.42 -2.59 -8.07
CA LEU A 157 -7.20 -2.20 -6.67
C LEU A 157 -5.81 -1.56 -6.50
N TYR A 158 -4.82 -1.99 -7.28
CA TYR A 158 -3.53 -1.27 -7.34
C TYR A 158 -3.70 0.10 -8.00
N ASP A 159 -4.43 0.18 -9.12
CA ASP A 159 -4.75 1.46 -9.77
C ASP A 159 -5.48 2.42 -8.79
N LEU A 160 -6.37 1.88 -7.95
CA LEU A 160 -7.08 2.64 -6.91
C LEU A 160 -6.11 3.25 -5.90
N VAL A 161 -5.19 2.44 -5.34
CA VAL A 161 -4.19 2.93 -4.41
C VAL A 161 -3.30 3.99 -5.06
N ASP A 162 -2.84 3.75 -6.28
CA ASP A 162 -1.98 4.69 -7.01
C ASP A 162 -2.71 6.02 -7.30
N THR A 163 -3.96 5.95 -7.77
CA THR A 163 -4.78 7.14 -8.06
C THR A 163 -5.06 7.95 -6.80
N CYS A 164 -5.38 7.32 -5.68
CA CYS A 164 -5.67 8.00 -4.43
C CYS A 164 -4.40 8.56 -3.74
N SER A 165 -3.26 7.89 -3.89
CA SER A 165 -2.01 8.28 -3.21
C SER A 165 -1.13 9.25 -4.00
N SER A 166 -1.28 9.31 -5.34
CA SER A 166 -0.57 10.26 -6.20
C SER A 166 -1.16 11.68 -6.14
N LYS A 167 -1.23 12.25 -4.94
CA LYS A 167 -1.83 13.55 -4.61
C LYS A 167 -1.10 14.22 -3.45
N LEU A 168 -1.42 15.50 -3.22
CA LEU A 168 -1.15 16.12 -1.92
C LEU A 168 -2.23 15.66 -0.93
N ILE A 169 -1.84 14.87 0.07
CA ILE A 169 -2.83 14.21 0.94
C ILE A 169 -2.30 13.93 2.35
N LEU A 170 -3.24 13.73 3.29
CA LEU A 170 -2.99 13.19 4.63
C LEU A 170 -3.25 11.68 4.66
N GLN A 171 -2.54 10.94 5.51
CA GLN A 171 -2.69 9.48 5.58
C GLN A 171 -4.11 9.07 5.97
N GLU A 172 -4.76 9.82 6.85
CA GLU A 172 -6.14 9.61 7.28
C GLU A 172 -7.10 9.75 6.11
N ARG A 173 -6.96 10.85 5.33
CA ARG A 173 -7.81 11.12 4.16
C ARG A 173 -7.59 10.09 3.06
N LEU A 174 -6.35 9.65 2.83
CA LEU A 174 -6.05 8.56 1.90
C LEU A 174 -6.85 7.30 2.27
N GLY A 175 -6.89 6.93 3.56
CA GLY A 175 -7.68 5.80 4.03
C GLY A 175 -9.18 5.96 3.75
N GLU A 176 -9.73 7.16 3.99
CA GLU A 176 -11.14 7.49 3.73
C GLU A 176 -11.47 7.41 2.23
N ASP A 177 -10.67 8.04 1.38
CA ASP A 177 -10.86 8.04 -0.08
C ASP A 177 -10.88 6.61 -0.65
N LEU A 178 -10.00 5.74 -0.15
CA LEU A 178 -9.93 4.34 -0.58
C LEU A 178 -11.20 3.57 -0.23
N VAL A 179 -11.67 3.65 1.02
CA VAL A 179 -12.88 2.92 1.43
C VAL A 179 -14.13 3.50 0.78
N ASP A 180 -14.22 4.82 0.62
CA ASP A 180 -15.36 5.47 -0.02
C ASP A 180 -15.43 5.11 -1.51
N ALA A 181 -14.29 5.05 -2.20
CA ALA A 181 -14.21 4.57 -3.57
C ALA A 181 -14.63 3.11 -3.72
N LEU A 182 -14.23 2.22 -2.80
CA LEU A 182 -14.67 0.82 -2.82
C LEU A 182 -16.18 0.68 -2.62
N MET A 183 -16.75 1.42 -1.66
CA MET A 183 -18.19 1.42 -1.41
C MET A 183 -18.96 1.92 -2.63
N ALA A 184 -18.59 3.07 -3.21
CA ALA A 184 -19.30 3.66 -4.34
C ALA A 184 -19.02 2.99 -5.70
N GLY A 185 -17.82 2.44 -5.83
CA GLY A 185 -17.27 1.86 -7.05
C GLY A 185 -17.63 0.41 -7.23
N LEU A 186 -17.82 -0.36 -6.16
CA LEU A 186 -18.15 -1.80 -6.20
C LEU A 186 -19.50 -2.15 -5.56
N ASP A 187 -20.21 -1.16 -5.01
CA ASP A 187 -21.38 -1.38 -4.15
C ASP A 187 -21.07 -2.39 -3.03
N ALA A 188 -19.87 -2.25 -2.46
CA ALA A 188 -19.39 -3.13 -1.40
C ALA A 188 -20.30 -3.02 -0.16
N GLN A 189 -20.51 -4.15 0.52
CA GLN A 189 -21.29 -4.18 1.75
C GLN A 189 -20.50 -3.59 2.93
N GLY A 190 -19.18 -3.66 2.86
CA GLY A 190 -18.25 -3.04 3.79
C GLY A 190 -16.87 -2.94 3.17
N ALA A 191 -16.10 -1.94 3.61
CA ALA A 191 -14.72 -1.73 3.17
C ALA A 191 -13.85 -1.31 4.36
N LEU A 192 -12.57 -1.67 4.31
CA LEU A 192 -11.55 -1.38 5.31
C LEU A 192 -10.24 -1.04 4.60
N ALA A 193 -9.59 0.03 5.03
CA ALA A 193 -8.21 0.35 4.69
C ALA A 193 -7.40 0.48 5.97
N VAL A 194 -6.28 -0.23 6.04
CA VAL A 194 -5.24 -0.04 7.05
C VAL A 194 -4.00 0.46 6.33
N ILE A 195 -3.46 1.59 6.78
CA ILE A 195 -2.28 2.21 6.17
C ILE A 195 -1.20 2.31 7.23
N GLU A 196 -0.02 1.79 6.90
CA GLU A 196 1.19 1.86 7.73
C GLU A 196 2.24 2.63 6.95
N ALA A 197 2.67 3.79 7.43
CA ALA A 197 3.60 4.63 6.68
C ALA A 197 4.62 5.36 7.55
N ARG A 198 5.81 5.53 6.98
CA ARG A 198 6.84 6.43 7.48
C ARG A 198 6.56 7.84 6.94
N GLN A 199 6.50 8.79 7.85
CA GLN A 199 6.19 10.19 7.54
C GLN A 199 7.48 10.99 7.31
N GLY A 200 7.82 11.34 6.06
CA GLY A 200 9.03 12.11 5.75
C GLY A 200 9.10 13.46 6.47
N CYS A 201 7.96 14.08 6.75
CA CYS A 201 7.89 15.34 7.50
C CYS A 201 8.36 15.25 8.96
N VAL A 202 8.35 14.05 9.56
CA VAL A 202 8.84 13.76 10.92
C VAL A 202 10.17 13.00 10.88
N ALA A 203 10.39 12.20 9.84
CA ALA A 203 11.59 11.41 9.68
C ALA A 203 12.81 12.23 9.23
N ASP A 204 12.63 13.16 8.30
CA ASP A 204 13.77 13.81 7.62
C ASP A 204 14.07 15.22 8.17
N ARG A 205 13.16 15.75 9.00
CA ARG A 205 13.31 17.05 9.66
C ARG A 205 12.67 17.06 11.05
N GLY A 206 12.96 18.12 11.81
CA GLY A 206 12.38 18.30 13.13
C GLY A 206 12.74 17.15 14.09
N PRO A 207 11.78 16.37 14.60
CA PRO A 207 12.02 15.27 15.52
C PRO A 207 12.94 14.16 14.99
N ARG A 208 13.07 13.99 13.67
CA ARG A 208 13.93 12.99 13.01
C ARG A 208 13.68 11.55 13.48
N GLN A 209 12.41 11.16 13.54
CA GLN A 209 12.01 9.81 13.94
C GLN A 209 11.99 8.88 12.72
N ALA A 210 13.16 8.44 12.28
CA ALA A 210 13.30 7.64 11.07
C ALA A 210 12.70 6.23 11.17
N ASP A 211 12.64 5.68 12.39
CA ASP A 211 12.19 4.31 12.67
C ASP A 211 10.73 4.25 13.15
N SER A 212 10.05 5.40 13.20
CA SER A 212 8.65 5.47 13.61
C SER A 212 7.74 5.30 12.40
N ASP A 213 6.89 4.27 12.45
CA ASP A 213 5.75 4.13 11.56
C ASP A 213 4.47 4.67 12.21
N SER A 214 3.58 5.19 11.38
CA SER A 214 2.25 5.63 11.76
C SER A 214 1.20 4.73 11.12
N ILE A 215 0.20 4.32 11.91
CA ILE A 215 -0.85 3.41 11.46
C ILE A 215 -2.20 4.13 11.53
N THR A 216 -2.93 4.15 10.42
CA THR A 216 -4.31 4.66 10.36
C THR A 216 -5.25 3.57 9.84
N LEU A 217 -6.52 3.68 10.23
CA LEU A 217 -7.56 2.75 9.83
C LEU A 217 -8.82 3.52 9.45
N ALA A 218 -9.35 3.24 8.27
CA ALA A 218 -10.65 3.72 7.81
C ALA A 218 -11.57 2.53 7.51
N ALA A 219 -12.84 2.64 7.90
CA ALA A 219 -13.83 1.60 7.66
C ALA A 219 -15.18 2.18 7.23
N ARG A 220 -15.93 1.42 6.44
CA ARG A 220 -17.30 1.71 5.99
C ARG A 220 -18.15 0.43 5.97
N GLY A 221 -19.47 0.61 6.01
CA GLY A 221 -20.44 -0.48 5.91
C GLY A 221 -20.28 -1.52 7.03
N SER A 222 -20.46 -2.79 6.72
CA SER A 222 -20.37 -3.90 7.68
C SER A 222 -19.01 -4.01 8.37
N LEU A 223 -17.91 -3.54 7.76
CA LEU A 223 -16.57 -3.54 8.39
C LEU A 223 -16.39 -2.45 9.47
N THR A 224 -17.41 -1.61 9.72
CA THR A 224 -17.47 -0.77 10.93
C THR A 224 -17.85 -1.55 12.18
N ASP A 225 -18.46 -2.72 12.04
CA ASP A 225 -18.73 -3.62 13.16
C ASP A 225 -17.42 -4.20 13.72
N PRO A 226 -17.16 -4.10 15.04
CA PRO A 226 -15.92 -4.58 15.64
C PRO A 226 -15.65 -6.07 15.45
N GLN A 227 -16.68 -6.93 15.45
CA GLN A 227 -16.50 -8.37 15.30
C GLN A 227 -16.08 -8.70 13.87
N THR A 228 -16.81 -8.17 12.90
CA THR A 228 -16.54 -8.35 11.47
C THR A 228 -15.16 -7.79 11.09
N ARG A 229 -14.76 -6.66 11.66
CA ARG A 229 -13.44 -6.05 11.44
C ARG A 229 -12.30 -6.85 12.04
N ALA A 230 -12.51 -7.51 13.18
CA ALA A 230 -11.46 -8.25 13.87
C ALA A 230 -10.85 -9.34 12.99
N ASP A 231 -11.65 -10.03 12.18
CA ASP A 231 -11.16 -11.09 11.30
C ASP A 231 -10.29 -10.53 10.16
N ALA A 232 -10.69 -9.41 9.54
CA ALA A 232 -9.86 -8.72 8.55
C ALA A 232 -8.51 -8.30 9.16
N LEU A 233 -8.51 -7.73 10.37
CA LEU A 233 -7.29 -7.30 11.06
C LEU A 233 -6.38 -8.48 11.43
N ARG A 234 -6.94 -9.63 11.82
CA ARG A 234 -6.16 -10.85 12.06
C ARG A 234 -5.46 -11.32 10.80
N LEU A 235 -6.16 -11.35 9.66
CA LEU A 235 -5.58 -11.75 8.39
C LEU A 235 -4.47 -10.79 7.92
N ILE A 236 -4.63 -9.49 8.19
CA ILE A 236 -3.57 -8.50 7.94
C ILE A 236 -2.35 -8.80 8.82
N ALA A 237 -2.55 -9.04 10.13
CA ALA A 237 -1.48 -9.30 11.09
C ALA A 237 -0.73 -10.63 10.85
N LEU A 238 -1.41 -11.67 10.36
CA LEU A 238 -0.87 -13.03 10.21
C LEU A 238 0.33 -13.16 9.26
N GLY A 239 0.60 -12.17 8.43
CA GLY A 239 1.81 -12.18 7.62
C GLY A 239 2.61 -10.90 7.74
N GLY A 240 2.77 -10.37 8.95
CA GLY A 240 3.58 -9.17 9.19
C GLY A 240 4.83 -9.15 8.30
N SER A 241 4.91 -8.14 7.42
CA SER A 241 6.08 -7.98 6.58
C SER A 241 7.21 -7.50 7.50
N THR A 242 8.24 -8.32 7.69
CA THR A 242 9.54 -7.78 8.08
C THR A 242 9.95 -6.85 6.93
N ARG A 243 9.90 -5.53 7.15
CA ARG A 243 10.66 -4.61 6.29
C ARG A 243 12.10 -5.10 6.39
N ASP A 244 12.61 -5.63 5.29
CA ASP A 244 13.89 -6.32 5.19
C ASP A 244 14.96 -5.59 6.01
N SER A 245 15.53 -6.29 6.99
CA SER A 245 16.67 -5.83 7.78
C SER A 245 17.97 -5.92 6.96
N SER A 246 17.94 -5.42 5.74
CA SER A 246 19.11 -5.35 4.87
C SER A 246 19.82 -4.02 5.08
N SER A 247 20.41 -3.85 6.27
CA SER A 247 21.50 -2.91 6.53
C SER A 247 22.47 -3.50 7.52
N GLU A 248 22.94 -4.71 7.23
CA GLU A 248 24.20 -5.24 7.76
C GLU A 248 25.08 -5.58 6.55
N ASP A 249 25.88 -4.60 6.13
CA ASP A 249 27.24 -4.72 5.58
C ASP A 249 27.90 -3.34 5.51
#